data_AF-A0AA88S3U6-F1
#
_entry.id   AF-A0AA88S3U6-F1
#
_cell.length_a   1.000
_cell.length_b   1.000
_cell.length_c   1.000
_cell.angle_alpha   90.00
_cell.angle_beta   90.00
_cell.angle_gamma   90.00
#
_symmetry.space_group_name_H-M   'P 1'
#
loop_
_entity.id
_entity.type
_entity.pdbx_description
1 polymer ?
#
loop_
_entity_poly.entity_id
_entity_poly.type
_entity_poly.pdbx_seq_one_letter_code
_entity_poly.pdbx_strand_id
1 'polypeptide(L)'
;MAALLLFFLFVSAFASDMSIIKFDETHDTKSSWRPDDEVMAVYESWLVEHGKSYNGLGEKEKRFQIFKDNFHFIDEQNAANRSFKLGLNRFADLTNEEYRSMYLGTKIDSKKRLAKGRKSDRYAPRAGDSLPDPN
;
A
#
# COMPACT_ATOMS: atom_id res chain seq x y z
N MET A 1 -40.86 -8.64 27.37
CA MET A 1 -39.43 -9.00 27.25
C MET A 1 -39.17 -9.52 25.84
N ALA A 2 -39.00 -8.61 24.88
CA ALA A 2 -38.78 -9.00 23.47
C ALA A 2 -38.12 -7.86 22.67
N ALA A 3 -37.22 -7.10 23.30
CA ALA A 3 -36.53 -5.98 22.66
C ALA A 3 -35.06 -5.88 23.10
N LEU A 4 -34.43 -7.02 23.43
CA LEU A 4 -33.01 -7.10 23.81
C LEU A 4 -32.29 -8.27 23.11
N LEU A 5 -32.80 -8.73 21.97
CA LEU A 5 -32.19 -9.78 21.15
C LEU A 5 -32.12 -9.42 19.66
N LEU A 6 -32.04 -8.11 19.35
CA LEU A 6 -31.80 -7.59 17.99
C LEU A 6 -30.61 -6.61 17.98
N PHE A 7 -29.59 -6.87 18.80
CA PHE A 7 -28.34 -6.11 18.82
C PHE A 7 -27.09 -7.01 18.82
N PHE A 8 -27.23 -8.29 18.41
CA PHE A 8 -26.14 -9.27 18.43
C PHE A 8 -25.74 -9.81 17.04
N LEU A 9 -26.20 -9.20 15.94
CA LEU A 9 -25.83 -9.61 14.57
C LEU A 9 -25.29 -8.45 13.70
N PHE A 10 -24.68 -7.43 14.32
CA PHE A 10 -23.92 -6.40 13.60
C PHE A 10 -22.48 -6.26 14.13
N VAL A 11 -21.87 -7.38 14.54
CA VAL A 11 -20.46 -7.40 15.00
C VAL A 11 -19.62 -8.38 14.18
N SER A 12 -20.10 -8.88 13.04
CA SER A 12 -19.35 -9.87 12.24
C SER A 12 -18.57 -9.31 11.03
N ALA A 13 -18.45 -7.99 10.88
CA ALA A 13 -17.73 -7.44 9.73
C ALA A 13 -17.04 -6.10 10.00
N PHE A 14 -16.31 -5.99 11.10
CA PHE A 14 -15.11 -5.15 11.09
C PHE A 14 -13.94 -6.06 10.78
N ALA A 15 -13.84 -6.43 9.50
CA ALA A 15 -12.61 -7.00 8.96
C ALA A 15 -11.52 -5.97 9.22
N SER A 16 -10.70 -6.23 10.23
CA SER A 16 -9.57 -5.38 10.56
C SER A 16 -8.55 -5.45 9.43
N ASP A 17 -7.83 -4.34 9.29
CA ASP A 17 -6.55 -4.20 8.60
C ASP A 17 -6.60 -3.85 7.11
N MET A 18 -6.21 -2.60 6.83
CA MET A 18 -5.85 -2.04 5.53
C MET A 18 -5.00 -0.76 5.72
N SER A 19 -3.90 -0.88 6.49
CA SER A 19 -2.79 0.08 6.53
C SER A 19 -1.48 -0.69 6.77
N ILE A 20 -0.35 -0.25 6.20
CA ILE A 20 0.93 -0.99 6.33
C ILE A 20 1.40 -1.12 7.80
N ILE A 21 0.84 -0.29 8.69
CA ILE A 21 0.88 -0.42 10.14
C ILE A 21 -0.56 -0.25 10.65
N LYS A 22 -1.07 -1.26 11.36
CA LYS A 22 -2.43 -1.39 11.87
C LYS A 22 -2.88 -0.14 12.67
N PHE A 23 -4.01 0.44 12.31
CA PHE A 23 -4.69 1.50 13.06
C PHE A 23 -5.15 0.94 14.43
N ASP A 24 -4.40 1.23 15.49
CA ASP A 24 -4.84 1.03 16.87
C ASP A 24 -5.00 2.39 17.57
N GLU A 25 -6.07 2.46 18.33
CA GLU A 25 -6.70 3.60 18.97
C GLU A 25 -5.93 4.00 20.25
N THR A 26 -4.64 4.27 20.09
CA THR A 26 -3.81 4.90 21.13
C THR A 26 -2.85 5.87 20.44
N HIS A 27 -3.29 7.13 20.29
CA HIS A 27 -2.36 8.25 20.13
C HIS A 27 -1.69 8.52 21.48
N ASP A 28 -1.02 7.49 22.02
CA ASP A 28 0.05 7.71 22.97
C ASP A 28 1.09 8.52 22.21
N THR A 29 1.37 9.71 22.73
CA THR A 29 2.43 10.65 22.36
C THR A 29 3.82 10.04 22.55
N LYS A 30 4.05 8.85 22.01
CA LYS A 30 5.35 8.18 21.96
C LYS A 30 6.17 8.86 20.87
N SER A 31 6.86 9.93 21.29
CA SER A 31 8.04 10.49 20.65
C SER A 31 8.09 10.29 19.14
N SER A 32 7.34 11.10 18.39
CA SER A 32 7.65 11.23 16.97
C SER A 32 9.11 11.68 16.87
N TRP A 33 9.91 10.95 16.09
CA TRP A 33 11.35 11.22 15.91
C TRP A 33 11.64 12.65 15.43
N ARG A 34 10.63 13.35 14.90
CA ARG A 34 10.62 14.79 14.59
C ARG A 34 9.38 15.45 15.20
N PRO A 35 9.47 16.70 15.68
CA PRO A 35 8.30 17.44 16.15
C PRO A 35 7.30 17.65 15.01
N ASP A 36 6.01 17.56 15.32
CA ASP A 36 4.92 17.69 14.35
C ASP A 36 4.98 19.00 13.55
N ASP A 37 5.44 20.10 14.17
CA ASP A 37 5.64 21.40 13.51
C ASP A 37 6.67 21.33 12.37
N GLU A 38 7.76 20.56 12.55
CA GLU A 38 8.77 20.36 11.51
C GLU A 38 8.20 19.53 10.36
N VAL A 39 7.48 18.45 10.69
CA VAL A 39 6.83 17.60 9.68
C VAL A 39 5.78 18.38 8.90
N MET A 40 5.05 19.27 9.57
CA MET A 40 4.08 20.16 8.93
C MET A 40 4.77 21.12 7.94
N ALA A 41 5.90 21.74 8.33
CA ALA A 41 6.65 22.61 7.43
C ALA A 41 7.17 21.87 6.17
N VAL A 42 7.63 20.63 6.35
CA VAL A 42 8.04 19.77 5.23
C VAL A 42 6.83 19.39 4.37
N TYR A 43 5.69 19.09 4.97
CA TYR A 43 4.46 18.78 4.24
C TYR A 43 3.98 19.96 3.41
N GLU A 44 3.97 21.18 3.97
CA GLU A 44 3.55 22.38 3.24
C GLU A 44 4.47 22.69 2.06
N SER A 45 5.79 22.57 2.23
CA SER A 45 6.73 22.73 1.12
C SER A 45 6.55 21.66 0.05
N TRP A 46 6.32 20.41 0.47
CA TRP A 46 6.02 19.29 -0.43
C TRP A 46 4.72 19.50 -1.23
N LEU A 47 3.66 20.06 -0.61
CA LEU A 47 2.41 20.39 -1.31
C LEU A 47 2.63 21.41 -2.43
N VAL A 48 3.43 22.44 -2.15
CA VAL A 48 3.76 23.47 -3.15
C VAL A 48 4.61 22.89 -4.27
N GLU A 49 5.64 22.11 -3.94
CA GLU A 49 6.53 21.47 -4.92
C GLU A 49 5.76 20.54 -5.88
N HIS A 50 4.80 19.78 -5.34
CA HIS A 50 4.03 18.80 -6.11
C HIS A 50 2.70 19.33 -6.65
N GLY A 51 2.39 20.62 -6.44
CA GLY A 51 1.16 21.26 -6.91
C GLY A 51 -0.12 20.63 -6.35
N LYS A 52 -0.10 20.21 -5.08
CA LYS A 52 -1.20 19.50 -4.41
C LYS A 52 -2.07 20.49 -3.64
N SER A 53 -3.38 20.40 -3.82
CA SER A 53 -4.38 21.17 -3.06
C SER A 53 -5.57 20.29 -2.72
N TYR A 54 -6.01 20.29 -1.46
CA TYR A 54 -7.16 19.52 -0.99
C TYR A 54 -8.29 20.45 -0.59
N ASN A 55 -9.48 20.21 -1.14
CA ASN A 55 -10.66 21.04 -0.93
C ASN A 55 -11.71 20.34 -0.04
N GLY A 56 -11.55 19.05 0.26
CA GLY A 56 -12.45 18.31 1.13
C GLY A 56 -12.28 18.68 2.61
N LEU A 57 -13.40 18.76 3.34
CA LEU A 57 -13.40 18.88 4.80
C LEU A 57 -12.62 17.70 5.42
N GLY A 58 -11.57 18.00 6.17
CA GLY A 58 -10.72 16.99 6.81
C GLY A 58 -9.81 16.20 5.86
N GLU A 59 -9.84 16.45 4.55
CA GLU A 59 -9.00 15.75 3.59
C GLU A 59 -7.53 16.12 3.76
N LYS A 60 -7.23 17.42 3.93
CA LYS A 60 -5.86 17.89 4.18
C LYS A 60 -5.24 17.23 5.42
N GLU A 61 -6.02 17.10 6.49
CA GLU A 61 -5.60 16.48 7.75
C GLU A 61 -5.34 14.98 7.57
N LYS A 62 -6.27 14.26 6.92
CA LYS A 62 -6.08 12.85 6.59
C LYS A 62 -4.82 12.62 5.74
N ARG A 63 -4.60 13.47 4.74
CA ARG A 63 -3.43 13.41 3.84
C ARG A 63 -2.14 13.75 4.58
N PHE A 64 -2.18 14.67 5.54
CA PHE A 64 -1.05 14.99 6.41
C PHE A 64 -0.67 13.80 7.29
N GLN A 65 -1.64 13.11 7.90
CA GLN A 65 -1.35 11.93 8.71
C GLN A 65 -0.71 10.81 7.88
N ILE A 66 -1.24 10.53 6.68
CA ILE A 66 -0.64 9.56 5.75
C ILE A 66 0.80 9.98 5.37
N PHE A 67 1.01 11.27 5.13
CA PHE A 67 2.32 11.82 4.83
C PHE A 67 3.31 11.63 5.98
N LYS A 68 2.88 11.89 7.22
CA LYS A 68 3.68 11.68 8.43
C LYS A 68 4.11 10.21 8.56
N ASP A 69 3.19 9.29 8.35
CA ASP A 69 3.47 7.84 8.41
C ASP A 69 4.45 7.42 7.31
N ASN A 70 4.25 7.89 6.08
CA ASN A 70 5.14 7.61 4.95
C ASN A 70 6.54 8.23 5.15
N PHE A 71 6.61 9.42 5.77
CA PHE A 71 7.89 10.08 6.06
C PHE A 71 8.69 9.30 7.11
N HIS A 72 8.01 8.83 8.16
CA HIS A 72 8.60 7.93 9.14
C HIS A 72 9.12 6.63 8.50
N PHE A 73 8.31 6.01 7.64
CA PHE A 73 8.70 4.80 6.91
C PHE A 73 9.95 5.03 6.03
N ILE A 74 10.05 6.18 5.37
CA ILE A 74 11.23 6.54 4.57
C ILE A 74 12.48 6.62 5.45
N ASP A 75 12.38 7.31 6.59
CA ASP A 75 13.51 7.47 7.52
C ASP A 75 13.96 6.11 8.08
N GLU A 76 13.03 5.25 8.52
CA GLU A 76 13.34 3.88 8.96
C GLU A 76 14.00 3.05 7.85
N GLN A 77 13.45 3.12 6.63
CA GLN A 77 13.95 2.33 5.52
C GLN A 77 15.32 2.78 5.04
N ASN A 78 15.62 4.08 5.16
CA ASN A 78 16.90 4.70 4.82
C ASN A 78 17.94 4.56 5.93
N ALA A 79 17.53 4.40 7.19
CA ALA A 79 18.43 4.09 8.29
C ALA A 79 19.07 2.71 8.13
N ALA A 80 18.38 1.77 7.49
CA ALA A 80 18.98 0.51 7.07
C ALA A 80 19.96 0.72 5.90
N ASN A 81 21.12 0.06 5.96
CA ASN A 81 22.16 0.17 4.93
C ASN A 81 21.82 -0.63 3.66
N ARG A 82 20.82 -0.14 2.91
CA ARG A 82 20.36 -0.72 1.64
C ARG A 82 21.08 -0.09 0.45
N SER A 83 21.06 -0.79 -0.68
CA SER A 83 21.60 -0.30 -1.96
C SER A 83 20.79 0.83 -2.59
N PHE A 84 19.61 1.15 -2.04
CA PHE A 84 18.74 2.22 -2.49
C PHE A 84 18.21 3.01 -1.30
N LYS A 85 17.78 4.24 -1.56
CA LYS A 85 17.11 5.12 -0.59
C LYS A 85 15.72 5.48 -1.10
N LEU A 86 14.77 5.58 -0.18
CA LEU A 86 13.45 6.15 -0.42
C LEU A 86 13.49 7.67 -0.25
N GLY A 87 12.52 8.36 -0.84
CA GLY A 87 12.36 9.80 -0.70
C GLY A 87 10.89 10.19 -0.84
N LEU A 88 10.59 11.41 -0.39
CA LEU A 88 9.26 12.00 -0.50
C LEU A 88 8.96 12.26 -1.98
N ASN A 89 8.06 11.46 -2.55
CA ASN A 89 7.65 11.57 -3.95
C ASN A 89 6.20 12.05 -4.05
N ARG A 90 5.67 12.17 -5.27
CA ARG A 90 4.28 12.63 -5.55
C ARG A 90 3.14 11.77 -4.96
N PHE A 91 3.48 10.62 -4.39
CA PHE A 91 2.58 9.65 -3.77
C PHE A 91 2.76 9.57 -2.24
N ALA A 92 3.55 10.46 -1.64
CA ALA A 92 3.76 10.47 -0.19
C ALA A 92 2.49 10.74 0.62
N ASP A 93 1.42 11.25 -0.02
CA ASP A 93 0.09 11.47 0.55
C ASP A 93 -0.87 10.28 0.38
N LEU A 94 -0.42 9.19 -0.24
CA LEU A 94 -1.26 8.02 -0.54
C LEU A 94 -0.90 6.84 0.34
N THR A 95 -1.90 6.06 0.71
CA THR A 95 -1.67 4.72 1.27
C THR A 95 -1.22 3.75 0.18
N ASN A 96 -0.63 2.62 0.57
CA ASN A 96 -0.22 1.60 -0.40
C ASN A 96 -1.41 1.08 -1.22
N GLU A 97 -2.58 0.98 -0.62
CA GLU A 97 -3.80 0.53 -1.28
C GLU A 97 -4.40 1.56 -2.23
N GLU A 98 -4.42 2.83 -1.82
CA GLU A 98 -4.79 3.94 -2.71
C GLU A 98 -3.86 3.95 -3.93
N TYR A 99 -2.55 3.81 -3.71
CA TYR A 99 -1.58 3.71 -4.79
C TYR A 99 -1.85 2.51 -5.70
N ARG A 100 -2.08 1.33 -5.13
CA ARG A 100 -2.34 0.11 -5.90
C ARG A 100 -3.63 0.19 -6.70
N SER A 101 -4.70 0.70 -6.10
CA SER A 101 -6.01 0.80 -6.75
C SER A 101 -6.01 1.81 -7.90
N MET A 102 -5.27 2.91 -7.78
CA MET A 102 -5.22 3.96 -8.78
C MET A 102 -4.18 3.70 -9.89
N TYR A 103 -3.02 3.14 -9.53
CA TYR A 103 -1.86 3.06 -10.45
C TYR A 103 -1.49 1.65 -10.88
N LEU A 104 -1.79 0.61 -10.09
CA LEU A 104 -1.49 -0.78 -10.45
C LEU A 104 -2.73 -1.43 -11.07
N GLY A 105 -3.00 -1.06 -12.33
CA GLY A 105 -4.16 -1.50 -13.14
C GLY A 105 -4.25 -2.99 -13.46
N THR A 106 -3.52 -3.86 -12.77
CA THR A 106 -3.49 -5.29 -13.03
C THR A 106 -4.61 -5.98 -12.24
N LYS A 107 -5.80 -6.06 -12.84
CA LYS A 107 -6.77 -7.09 -12.44
C LYS A 107 -6.12 -8.43 -12.75
N ILE A 108 -5.59 -9.10 -11.73
CA ILE A 108 -5.14 -10.48 -11.87
C ILE A 108 -6.40 -11.29 -12.14
N ASP A 109 -6.72 -11.50 -13.41
CA ASP A 109 -7.74 -12.46 -13.80
C ASP A 109 -7.16 -13.85 -13.45
N SER A 110 -7.52 -14.31 -12.26
CA SER A 110 -7.11 -15.60 -11.71
C SER A 110 -7.46 -16.74 -12.67
N LYS A 111 -8.50 -16.58 -13.50
CA LYS A 111 -8.84 -17.53 -14.58
C LYS A 111 -7.79 -17.54 -15.70
N LYS A 112 -7.24 -16.39 -16.10
CA LYS A 112 -6.14 -16.33 -17.09
C LYS A 112 -4.84 -16.92 -16.54
N ARG A 113 -4.53 -16.73 -15.26
CA ARG A 113 -3.34 -17.36 -14.63
C ARG A 113 -3.46 -18.88 -14.58
N LEU A 114 -4.65 -19.41 -14.27
CA LEU A 114 -4.91 -20.85 -14.29
C LEU A 114 -4.79 -21.43 -15.71
N ALA A 115 -5.26 -20.69 -16.73
CA ALA A 115 -5.12 -21.08 -18.13
C ALA A 115 -3.66 -21.10 -18.62
N LYS A 116 -2.81 -20.20 -18.10
CA LYS A 116 -1.38 -20.09 -18.48
C LYS A 116 -0.48 -21.15 -17.82
N GLY A 117 -0.99 -21.86 -16.80
CA GLY A 117 -0.33 -23.01 -16.18
C GLY A 117 -0.43 -24.31 -16.99
N ARG A 118 -1.22 -24.32 -18.07
CA ARG A 118 -1.23 -25.44 -19.03
C ARG A 118 0.10 -25.42 -19.77
N LYS A 119 1.00 -26.35 -19.45
CA LYS A 119 2.22 -26.57 -20.25
C LYS A 119 1.78 -26.74 -21.70
N SER A 120 2.32 -25.91 -22.58
CA SER A 120 2.08 -26.04 -24.00
C SER A 120 2.92 -27.21 -24.51
N ASP A 121 2.27 -28.22 -25.07
CA ASP A 121 2.96 -29.34 -25.74
C ASP A 121 3.66 -28.92 -27.04
N ARG A 122 3.72 -27.61 -27.34
CA ARG A 122 4.33 -27.05 -28.55
C ARG A 122 5.82 -27.40 -28.68
N TYR A 123 6.51 -27.60 -27.56
CA TYR A 123 7.93 -27.98 -27.52
C TYR A 123 8.14 -29.37 -26.89
N ALA A 124 7.08 -30.15 -26.70
CA ALA A 124 7.22 -31.52 -26.20
C ALA A 124 7.75 -32.41 -27.34
N PRO A 125 8.90 -33.07 -27.18
CA PRO A 125 9.42 -33.99 -28.18
C PRO A 125 8.43 -35.13 -28.42
N ARG A 126 8.14 -35.44 -29.69
CA ARG A 126 7.31 -36.57 -30.08
C ARG A 126 8.17 -37.77 -30.44
N ALA A 127 7.60 -38.96 -30.32
CA ALA A 127 8.25 -40.19 -30.75
C ALA A 127 8.57 -40.10 -32.25
N GLY A 128 9.86 -40.00 -32.59
CA GLY A 128 10.36 -39.84 -33.96
C GLY A 128 11.03 -38.49 -34.26
N ASP A 129 10.95 -37.52 -33.35
CA ASP A 129 11.66 -36.25 -33.53
C ASP A 129 13.17 -36.46 -33.38
N SER A 130 13.95 -36.02 -34.36
CA SER A 130 15.42 -36.04 -34.32
C SER A 130 15.91 -34.81 -33.57
N LEU A 131 16.35 -34.98 -32.33
CA LEU A 131 16.87 -33.88 -31.50
C LEU A 131 18.37 -33.68 -31.78
N PRO A 132 18.88 -32.42 -31.78
CA PRO A 132 20.31 -32.17 -31.87
C PRO A 132 21.06 -32.74 -30.67
N ASP A 133 22.25 -33.28 -30.90
CA ASP A 133 23.10 -33.78 -29.82
C ASP A 133 23.52 -32.63 -28.89
N PRO A 134 23.46 -32.82 -27.56
CA PRO A 134 23.98 -31.83 -26.62
C PRO A 134 25.51 -31.82 -26.70
N ASN A 135 26.08 -30.64 -27.01
CA ASN A 135 27.53 -30.38 -27.00
C ASN A 135 28.18 -30.61 -25.64
#